data_AF-A0A9N9N8B0-F1
#
_entry.id   AF-A0A9N9N8B0-F1
#
_cell.length_a   1.000
_cell.length_b   1.000
_cell.length_c   1.000
_cell.angle_alpha   90.00
_cell.angle_beta   90.00
_cell.angle_gamma   90.00
#
_symmetry.space_group_name_H-M   'P 1'
#
loop_
_entity.id
_entity.type
_entity.pdbx_description
1 polymer ?
#
loop_
_entity_poly.entity_id
_entity_poly.type
_entity_poly.pdbx_seq_one_letter_code
_entity_poly.pdbx_strand_id
1 'polypeptide(L)'
;MTVKMSNNSPSQESTESDSENSIELNVNLDALQKSASNVFHVQCTSIQEFSKGGFHKVYILKMEDGKEYIGRVAFPVYLQWKTESEVAAMEYIRLNTTIPVPKVYYWNSSVNNSVGAEYILMEHLPSIRLCDIW
;
A
#
# COMPACT_ATOMS: atom_id res chain seq x y z
N MET A 1 25.53 27.78 -59.38
CA MET A 1 26.28 27.85 -58.11
C MET A 1 25.26 27.67 -57.00
N THR A 2 25.34 26.53 -56.33
CA THR A 2 24.32 25.95 -55.46
C THR A 2 24.59 26.34 -54.01
N VAL A 3 23.57 26.80 -53.27
CA VAL A 3 23.60 26.76 -51.80
C VAL A 3 22.28 26.13 -51.35
N LYS A 4 22.37 24.88 -50.90
CA LYS A 4 21.30 24.13 -50.25
C LYS A 4 21.14 24.67 -48.83
N MET A 5 19.90 24.96 -48.42
CA MET A 5 19.52 25.18 -47.03
C MET A 5 19.78 23.87 -46.26
N SER A 6 20.71 23.89 -45.29
CA SER A 6 20.92 22.78 -44.38
C SER A 6 19.93 22.89 -43.22
N ASN A 7 19.07 21.88 -43.11
CA ASN A 7 18.24 21.60 -41.95
C ASN A 7 19.13 21.45 -40.70
N ASN A 8 18.78 22.14 -39.62
CA ASN A 8 19.29 21.85 -38.30
C ASN A 8 18.10 21.48 -37.41
N SER A 9 17.95 20.18 -37.18
CA SER A 9 16.99 19.61 -36.24
C SER A 9 17.38 19.99 -34.80
N PRO A 10 16.45 20.40 -33.93
CA PRO A 10 16.73 20.41 -32.50
C PRO A 10 16.83 18.97 -32.02
N SER A 11 17.95 18.70 -31.35
CA SER A 11 18.33 17.48 -30.65
C SER A 11 17.14 16.80 -29.98
N GLN A 12 17.00 15.50 -30.21
CA GLN A 12 16.18 14.65 -29.36
C GLN A 12 16.77 14.66 -27.96
N GLU A 13 16.10 15.37 -27.04
CA GLU A 13 16.24 15.12 -25.62
C GLU A 13 15.58 13.76 -25.38
N SER A 14 16.42 12.75 -25.16
CA SER A 14 16.00 11.41 -24.80
C SER A 14 15.22 11.50 -23.50
N THR A 15 13.89 11.54 -23.62
CA THR A 15 13.02 11.09 -22.55
C THR A 15 13.37 9.63 -22.36
N GLU A 16 14.20 9.36 -21.34
CA GLU A 16 14.40 8.04 -20.79
C GLU A 16 13.00 7.47 -20.56
N SER A 17 12.61 6.56 -21.44
CA SER A 17 11.46 5.72 -21.24
C SER A 17 11.78 4.86 -20.03
N ASP A 18 11.37 5.34 -18.86
CA ASP A 18 11.17 4.53 -17.65
C ASP A 18 10.12 3.49 -18.01
N SER A 19 10.58 2.46 -18.71
CA SER A 19 9.81 1.29 -19.06
C SER A 19 9.57 0.55 -17.76
N GLU A 20 8.45 0.93 -17.16
CA GLU A 20 7.57 0.21 -16.25
C GLU A 20 7.88 -1.29 -16.12
N ASN A 21 8.92 -1.65 -15.37
CA ASN A 21 8.88 -2.90 -14.63
C ASN A 21 8.00 -2.67 -13.40
N SER A 22 6.70 -2.51 -13.64
CA SER A 22 5.69 -2.53 -12.61
C SER A 22 5.74 -3.90 -11.95
N ILE A 23 6.37 -4.01 -10.78
CA ILE A 23 6.30 -5.24 -9.98
C ILE A 23 4.82 -5.47 -9.66
N GLU A 24 4.21 -6.47 -10.28
CA GLU A 24 2.85 -6.86 -9.96
C GLU A 24 2.82 -7.59 -8.62
N LEU A 25 2.01 -7.06 -7.70
CA LEU A 25 1.78 -7.68 -6.41
C LEU A 25 0.70 -8.76 -6.56
N ASN A 26 1.11 -10.02 -6.61
CA ASN A 26 0.18 -11.14 -6.61
C ASN A 26 -0.34 -11.39 -5.19
N VAL A 27 -1.53 -10.89 -4.89
CA VAL A 27 -2.17 -11.01 -3.57
C VAL A 27 -3.43 -11.82 -3.66
N ASN A 28 -3.55 -12.78 -2.75
CA ASN A 28 -4.78 -13.53 -2.55
C ASN A 28 -5.73 -12.73 -1.64
N LEU A 29 -6.66 -11.99 -2.26
CA LEU A 29 -7.63 -11.16 -1.56
C LEU A 29 -8.61 -11.97 -0.71
N ASP A 30 -8.98 -13.18 -1.14
CA ASP A 30 -9.86 -14.06 -0.36
C ASP A 30 -9.18 -14.50 0.94
N ALA A 31 -7.88 -14.79 0.88
CA ALA A 31 -7.09 -15.11 2.06
C ALA A 31 -6.93 -13.89 2.99
N LEU A 32 -6.79 -12.69 2.44
CA LEU A 32 -6.75 -11.45 3.24
C LEU A 32 -8.09 -11.20 3.93
N GLN A 33 -9.21 -11.38 3.22
CA GLN A 33 -10.56 -11.28 3.74
C GLN A 33 -10.83 -12.30 4.86
N LYS A 34 -10.39 -13.55 4.69
CA LYS A 34 -10.45 -14.59 5.73
C LYS A 34 -9.61 -14.23 6.95
N SER A 35 -8.39 -13.73 6.73
CA SER A 35 -7.50 -13.31 7.82
C SER A 35 -8.12 -12.17 8.63
N ALA A 36 -8.70 -11.17 7.96
CA ALA A 36 -9.47 -10.11 8.61
C ALA A 36 -10.65 -10.66 9.40
N SER A 37 -11.42 -11.58 8.81
CA SER A 37 -12.57 -12.18 9.49
C SER A 37 -12.18 -12.93 10.77
N ASN A 38 -11.05 -13.63 10.73
CA ASN A 38 -10.50 -14.35 11.88
C ASN A 38 -10.01 -13.41 12.98
N VAL A 39 -9.29 -12.34 12.62
CA VAL A 39 -8.70 -11.39 13.57
C VAL A 39 -9.76 -10.55 14.27
N PHE A 40 -10.78 -10.12 13.52
CA PHE A 40 -11.84 -9.25 14.06
C PHE A 40 -13.03 -10.02 14.62
N HIS A 41 -13.08 -11.35 14.44
CA HIS A 41 -14.19 -12.22 14.83
C HIS A 41 -15.55 -11.78 14.24
N VAL A 42 -15.52 -11.14 13.07
CA VAL A 42 -16.68 -10.65 12.33
C VAL A 42 -16.45 -10.98 10.86
N GLN A 43 -17.47 -11.37 10.11
CA GLN A 43 -17.31 -11.67 8.69
C GLN A 43 -16.93 -10.41 7.91
N CYS A 44 -15.84 -10.45 7.16
CA CYS A 44 -15.52 -9.41 6.18
C CYS A 44 -16.43 -9.63 4.96
N THR A 45 -17.23 -8.63 4.59
CA THR A 45 -18.23 -8.71 3.52
C THR A 45 -17.72 -8.22 2.18
N SER A 46 -16.77 -7.27 2.19
CA SER A 46 -16.14 -6.77 0.97
C SER A 46 -14.72 -6.27 1.21
N ILE A 47 -13.94 -6.29 0.14
CA ILE A 47 -12.60 -5.74 0.06
C ILE A 47 -12.53 -4.81 -1.16
N GLN A 48 -12.07 -3.58 -0.95
CA GLN A 48 -11.98 -2.56 -2.00
C GLN A 48 -10.57 -1.97 -2.00
N GLU A 49 -9.96 -1.85 -3.18
CA GLU A 49 -8.70 -1.11 -3.32
C GLU A 49 -8.94 0.38 -3.05
N PHE A 50 -8.14 0.95 -2.15
CA PHE A 50 -8.24 2.34 -1.73
C PHE A 50 -7.13 3.19 -2.32
N SER A 51 -5.89 2.70 -2.25
CA SER A 51 -4.74 3.39 -2.86
C SER A 51 -3.60 2.42 -3.14
N LYS A 52 -2.74 2.81 -4.09
CA LYS A 52 -1.50 2.12 -4.42
C LYS A 52 -0.37 3.15 -4.37
N GLY A 53 0.64 2.89 -3.56
CA GLY A 53 1.91 3.63 -3.56
C GLY A 53 3.06 2.73 -4.03
N GLY A 54 4.28 3.25 -4.00
CA GLY A 54 5.47 2.49 -4.42
C GLY A 54 5.82 1.31 -3.51
N PHE A 55 5.37 1.33 -2.25
CA PHE A 55 5.75 0.33 -1.25
C PHE A 55 4.58 -0.49 -0.70
N HIS A 56 3.35 0.00 -0.87
CA HIS A 56 2.15 -0.67 -0.36
C HIS A 56 0.97 -0.53 -1.30
N LYS A 57 0.13 -1.54 -1.28
CA LYS A 57 -1.24 -1.51 -1.79
C LYS A 57 -2.19 -1.54 -0.59
N VAL A 58 -3.14 -0.62 -0.57
CA VAL A 58 -4.04 -0.40 0.57
C VAL A 58 -5.45 -0.77 0.17
N TYR A 59 -6.08 -1.59 1.00
CA TYR A 59 -7.45 -2.04 0.84
C TYR A 59 -8.31 -1.59 2.03
N ILE A 60 -9.53 -1.15 1.75
CA ILE A 60 -10.58 -1.02 2.75
C ILE A 60 -11.30 -2.36 2.86
N LEU A 61 -11.40 -2.86 4.08
CA LEU A 61 -12.09 -4.08 4.46
C LEU A 61 -13.38 -3.69 5.17
N LYS A 62 -14.53 -4.00 4.59
CA LYS A 62 -15.82 -3.74 5.23
C LYS A 62 -16.32 -5.00 5.92
N MET A 63 -16.69 -4.85 7.18
CA MET A 63 -17.15 -5.93 8.02
C MET A 63 -18.68 -5.94 8.09
N GLU A 64 -19.25 -7.09 8.46
CA GLU A 64 -20.70 -7.27 8.60
C GLU A 64 -21.31 -6.35 9.67
N ASP A 65 -20.56 -6.02 10.72
CA ASP A 65 -20.98 -5.08 11.77
C ASP A 65 -20.95 -3.61 11.34
N GLY A 66 -20.65 -3.33 10.06
CA GLY A 66 -20.58 -1.99 9.48
C GLY A 66 -19.28 -1.26 9.75
N LYS A 67 -18.33 -1.84 10.48
CA LYS A 67 -17.00 -1.24 10.67
C LYS A 67 -16.12 -1.44 9.45
N GLU A 68 -15.19 -0.51 9.29
CA GLU A 68 -14.18 -0.56 8.25
C GLU A 68 -12.79 -0.66 8.85
N TYR A 69 -11.94 -1.46 8.21
CA TYR A 69 -10.54 -1.63 8.57
C TYR A 69 -9.67 -1.50 7.33
N ILE A 70 -8.37 -1.36 7.54
CA ILE A 70 -7.39 -1.28 6.46
C ILE A 70 -6.58 -2.58 6.40
N GLY A 71 -6.57 -3.19 5.22
CA GLY A 71 -5.60 -4.20 4.82
C GLY A 71 -4.49 -3.54 4.01
N ARG A 72 -3.33 -3.32 4.62
CA ARG A 72 -2.16 -2.73 3.95
C ARG A 72 -1.20 -3.84 3.59
N VAL A 73 -0.97 -4.05 2.29
CA VAL A 73 -0.12 -5.12 1.77
C VAL A 73 1.16 -4.54 1.20
N ALA A 74 2.30 -5.07 1.61
CA ALA A 74 3.60 -4.58 1.19
C ALA A 74 4.07 -5.23 -0.12
N PHE A 75 4.69 -4.43 -0.98
CA PHE A 75 5.43 -4.99 -2.11
C PHE A 75 6.70 -5.70 -1.63
N PRO A 76 7.09 -6.82 -2.26
CA PRO A 76 8.25 -7.63 -1.88
C PRO A 76 9.57 -7.00 -2.34
N VAL A 77 9.80 -5.73 -1.99
CA VAL A 77 11.01 -4.97 -2.37
C VAL A 77 12.12 -5.16 -1.34
N TYR A 78 11.77 -5.11 -0.05
CA TYR A 78 12.68 -5.30 1.08
C TYR A 78 12.05 -6.29 2.04
N LEU A 79 12.32 -7.57 1.78
CA LEU A 79 11.74 -8.66 2.55
C LEU A 79 12.28 -8.66 3.99
N GLN A 80 11.45 -9.10 4.93
CA GLN A 80 11.79 -9.52 6.30
C GLN A 80 11.60 -8.47 7.42
N TRP A 81 12.16 -7.25 7.32
CA TRP A 81 12.10 -6.30 8.46
C TRP A 81 11.27 -5.05 8.23
N LYS A 82 10.87 -4.79 6.97
CA LYS A 82 10.15 -3.56 6.62
C LYS A 82 8.81 -3.48 7.34
N THR A 83 7.96 -4.50 7.20
CA THR A 83 6.65 -4.54 7.85
C THR A 83 6.77 -4.48 9.38
N GLU A 84 7.72 -5.20 9.96
CA GLU A 84 7.96 -5.20 11.41
C GLU A 84 8.38 -3.81 11.91
N SER A 85 9.27 -3.14 11.18
CA SER A 85 9.74 -1.79 11.49
C SER A 85 8.61 -0.75 11.39
N GLU A 86 7.74 -0.88 10.39
CA GLU A 86 6.56 -0.02 10.24
C GLU A 86 5.59 -0.19 11.42
N VAL A 87 5.32 -1.43 11.83
CA VAL A 87 4.45 -1.72 12.99
C VAL A 87 5.08 -1.20 14.28
N ALA A 88 6.38 -1.48 14.50
CA ALA A 88 7.10 -1.02 15.68
C ALA A 88 7.09 0.51 15.81
N ALA A 89 7.28 1.23 14.69
CA ALA A 89 7.22 2.68 14.67
C ALA A 89 5.81 3.21 15.01
N MET A 90 4.76 2.64 14.41
CA MET A 90 3.38 3.03 14.72
C MET A 90 3.04 2.78 16.19
N GLU A 91 3.45 1.63 16.75
CA GLU A 91 3.22 1.30 18.16
C GLU A 91 4.00 2.22 19.11
N TYR A 92 5.26 2.52 18.79
CA TYR A 92 6.06 3.46 19.56
C TYR A 92 5.42 4.85 19.60
N ILE A 93 4.98 5.39 18.45
CA ILE A 93 4.32 6.71 18.41
C ILE A 93 3.02 6.69 19.22
N ARG A 94 2.22 5.62 19.10
CA ARG A 94 0.96 5.45 19.83
C ARG A 94 1.16 5.45 21.36
N LEU A 95 2.25 4.84 21.83
CA LEU A 95 2.52 4.70 23.27
C LEU A 95 3.19 5.94 23.88
N ASN A 96 3.96 6.70 23.09
CA ASN A 96 4.81 7.77 23.61
C ASN A 96 4.33 9.19 23.26
N THR A 97 3.27 9.33 22.46
CA THR A 97 2.79 10.64 22.02
C THR A 97 1.26 10.73 22.04
N THR A 98 0.73 11.94 21.89
CA THR A 98 -0.72 12.19 21.72
C THR A 98 -1.15 12.22 20.25
N ILE A 99 -0.24 11.92 19.32
CA ILE A 99 -0.53 11.96 17.88
C ILE A 99 -1.38 10.74 17.54
N PRO A 100 -2.56 10.93 16.90
CA PRO A 100 -3.39 9.81 16.50
C PRO A 100 -2.70 9.04 15.37
N VAL A 101 -2.41 7.77 15.61
CA VAL A 101 -1.92 6.82 14.60
C VAL A 101 -2.85 5.60 14.57
N PRO A 102 -3.03 4.94 13.41
CA PRO A 102 -3.90 3.78 13.31
C PRO A 102 -3.48 2.69 14.29
N LYS A 103 -4.45 2.10 15.00
CA LYS A 103 -4.19 0.91 15.80
C LYS A 103 -3.93 -0.29 14.88
N VAL A 104 -2.78 -0.94 15.05
CA VAL A 104 -2.48 -2.23 14.42
C VAL A 104 -3.16 -3.34 15.21
N TYR A 105 -3.95 -4.17 14.53
CA TYR A 105 -4.63 -5.32 15.14
C TYR A 105 -3.87 -6.62 14.88
N TYR A 106 -3.31 -6.76 13.68
CA TYR A 106 -2.56 -7.94 13.29
C TYR A 106 -1.61 -7.59 12.14
N TRP A 107 -0.52 -8.32 12.01
CA TRP A 107 0.39 -8.23 10.88
C TRP A 107 1.12 -9.55 10.65
N ASN A 108 1.63 -9.75 9.44
CA ASN A 108 2.48 -10.87 9.09
C ASN A 108 3.57 -10.38 8.11
N SER A 109 4.84 -10.47 8.52
CA SER A 109 6.02 -10.08 7.72
C SER A 109 6.55 -11.20 6.82
N SER A 110 6.01 -12.42 6.92
CA SER A 110 6.42 -13.52 6.06
C SER A 110 5.59 -13.55 4.79
N VAL A 111 6.23 -13.66 3.62
CA VAL A 111 5.51 -13.93 2.36
C VAL A 111 4.96 -15.36 2.28
N ASN A 112 5.44 -16.27 3.13
CA ASN A 112 4.97 -17.66 3.22
C ASN A 112 3.69 -17.74 4.07
N ASN A 113 2.66 -17.03 3.62
CA ASN A 113 1.32 -17.05 4.22
C ASN A 113 0.27 -17.16 3.12
N SER A 114 -0.99 -17.44 3.48
CA SER A 114 -2.07 -17.66 2.50
C SER A 114 -2.40 -16.45 1.61
N VAL A 115 -2.06 -15.23 2.05
CA VAL A 115 -2.20 -13.97 1.29
C VAL A 115 -1.12 -13.85 0.21
N GLY A 116 0.04 -14.48 0.41
CA GLY A 116 1.16 -14.46 -0.54
C GLY A 116 2.04 -13.20 -0.47
N ALA A 117 1.81 -12.33 0.51
CA ALA A 117 2.55 -11.08 0.71
C ALA A 117 2.59 -10.69 2.19
N GLU A 118 3.50 -9.80 2.56
CA GLU A 118 3.49 -9.19 3.89
C GLU A 118 2.30 -8.24 4.01
N TYR A 119 1.61 -8.26 5.14
CA TYR A 119 0.43 -7.41 5.32
C TYR A 119 0.21 -6.98 6.77
N ILE A 120 -0.52 -5.88 6.93
CA ILE A 120 -0.95 -5.30 8.19
C ILE A 120 -2.47 -5.12 8.13
N LEU A 121 -3.16 -5.58 9.17
CA LEU A 121 -4.56 -5.29 9.45
C LEU A 121 -4.62 -4.22 10.54
N MET A 122 -5.16 -3.06 10.21
CA MET A 122 -5.16 -1.90 11.09
C MET A 122 -6.48 -1.12 11.02
N GLU A 123 -6.65 -0.19 11.95
CA GLU A 123 -7.78 0.72 12.03
C GLU A 123 -7.92 1.59 10.77
N HIS A 124 -9.17 1.81 10.32
CA HIS A 124 -9.47 2.82 9.32
C HIS A 124 -9.69 4.17 10.01
N LEU A 125 -8.81 5.13 9.76
CA LEU A 125 -8.96 6.50 10.25
C LEU A 125 -9.64 7.37 9.18
N PRO A 126 -10.88 7.85 9.41
CA PRO A 126 -11.53 8.77 8.50
C PRO A 126 -10.73 10.08 8.48
N SER A 127 -10.03 10.33 7.38
CA SER A 127 -9.15 11.48 7.24
C SER A 127 -9.30 12.11 5.86
N ILE A 128 -8.99 13.40 5.78
CA ILE A 128 -8.96 14.19 4.56
C ILE A 128 -7.49 14.42 4.22
N ARG A 129 -7.13 14.34 2.94
CA ARG A 129 -5.75 14.61 2.53
C ARG A 129 -5.44 16.08 2.79
N LEU A 130 -4.24 16.35 3.31
CA LEU A 130 -3.84 17.72 3.64
C LEU A 130 -3.93 18.67 2.43
N CYS A 131 -3.61 18.19 1.23
CA CYS A 131 -3.70 18.97 -0.01
C CYS A 131 -5.12 19.37 -0.42
N ASP A 132 -6.15 18.72 0.13
CA ASP A 132 -7.54 19.06 -0.17
C ASP A 132 -8.05 20.21 0.72
N ILE A 133 -7.30 20.56 1.79
CA ILE A 133 -7.71 21.53 2.83
C ILE A 133 -6.71 22.68 3.04
N TRP A 134 -5.58 22.70 2.33
CA TRP A 134 -4.55 23.75 2.36
C TRP A 134 -4.48 24.47 1.01
#